data_AF-A0A2E7D3F0-F1
#
_entry.id   AF-A0A2E7D3F0-F1
#
_cell.length_a   1.000
_cell.length_b   1.000
_cell.length_c   1.000
_cell.angle_alpha   90.00
_cell.angle_beta   90.00
_cell.angle_gamma   90.00
#
_symmetry.space_group_name_H-M   'P 1'
#
loop_
_entity.id
_entity.type
_entity.pdbx_description
1 polymer ?
#
loop_
_entity_poly.entity_id
_entity_poly.type
_entity_poly.pdbx_seq_one_letter_code
_entity_poly.pdbx_strand_id
1 'polypeptide(L)'
;MASLIVERTSYVYLGLVILIWYLISEVSETWWLSTALTYLPRRPYMIPGVILLPFAAVFHRQSIWMLLGGIAIVFWPLSGYKFASATSTPNNQSINLVTCNVHAFEPSFERVLNEIVTANPHIVCLQEAYNDGKTVKDHTVFFDGWFKIQRGEYFIASQFPMEFVGEVEVPSLERRSAIVVKIKSPMGEFLVTNIHQTTARHGLSELSIGSMFTGGPASVEEYQRKRAEEAFTTRVFLSEQGWKTPTLVLGDFNMPSSSSIYQRNWSTFQNAFDVAGKGYGFTSPCNTDRLWPNNTPWLRIDHVLASHHWRINHCQVAMDNGSDHRAVAASVNLRGSRRRSNRTRRDDSSASN
;
A
#
# COMPACT_ATOMS: atom_id res chain seq x y z
N MET A 1 24.38 28.61 30.53
CA MET A 1 23.09 27.96 30.79
C MET A 1 22.34 27.64 29.50
N ALA A 2 22.02 28.62 28.64
CA ALA A 2 21.30 28.38 27.38
C ALA A 2 21.97 27.36 26.44
N SER A 3 23.29 27.44 26.26
CA SER A 3 24.08 26.49 25.47
C SER A 3 23.87 25.02 25.93
N LEU A 4 24.03 24.76 27.23
CA LEU A 4 23.82 23.44 27.84
C LEU A 4 22.36 22.93 27.69
N ILE A 5 21.37 23.82 27.76
CA ILE A 5 19.96 23.45 27.56
C ILE A 5 19.74 23.00 26.11
N VAL A 6 20.24 23.75 25.13
CA VAL A 6 20.11 23.42 23.70
C VAL A 6 20.82 22.11 23.39
N GLU A 7 22.02 21.90 23.93
CA GLU A 7 22.76 20.65 23.77
C GLU A 7 21.95 19.45 24.29
N ARG A 8 21.52 19.49 25.56
CA ARG A 8 20.78 18.38 26.18
C ARG A 8 19.45 18.11 25.49
N THR A 9 18.69 19.14 25.13
CA THR A 9 17.42 18.98 24.42
C THR A 9 17.61 18.41 23.01
N SER A 10 18.71 18.73 22.33
CA SER A 10 19.06 18.14 21.03
C SER A 10 19.39 16.65 21.14
N TYR A 11 20.11 16.24 22.18
CA TYR A 11 20.36 14.81 22.46
C TYR A 11 19.07 14.05 22.77
N VAL A 12 18.19 14.62 23.60
CA VAL A 12 16.89 14.02 23.92
C VAL A 12 16.04 13.88 22.66
N TYR A 13 15.97 14.91 21.82
CA TYR A 13 15.25 14.87 20.55
C TYR A 13 15.75 13.73 19.65
N LEU A 14 17.06 13.66 19.41
CA LEU A 14 17.64 12.63 18.56
C LEU A 14 17.41 11.22 19.14
N GLY A 15 17.61 11.04 20.45
CA GLY A 15 17.37 9.77 21.13
C GLY A 15 15.91 9.31 21.01
N LEU A 16 14.94 10.22 21.17
CA LEU A 16 13.52 9.92 21.00
C LEU A 16 13.17 9.55 19.56
N VAL A 17 13.71 10.28 18.56
CA VAL A 17 13.50 9.94 17.15
C VAL A 17 14.04 8.55 16.81
N ILE A 18 15.25 8.22 17.30
CA ILE A 18 15.85 6.89 17.11
C ILE A 18 14.99 5.81 17.78
N LEU A 19 14.53 6.06 19.01
CA LEU A 19 13.67 5.11 19.73
C LEU A 19 12.35 4.88 18.98
N ILE A 20 11.67 5.94 18.53
CA ILE A 20 10.44 5.83 17.74
C ILE A 20 10.69 5.06 16.45
N TRP A 21 11.81 5.33 15.77
CA TRP A 21 12.20 4.59 14.57
C TRP A 21 12.36 3.09 14.84
N TYR A 22 13.10 2.72 15.88
CA TYR A 22 13.27 1.34 16.33
C TYR A 22 11.94 0.67 16.69
N LEU A 23 11.09 1.36 17.46
CA LEU A 23 9.78 0.85 17.85
C LEU A 23 8.88 0.59 16.63
N ILE A 24 8.95 1.41 15.58
CA ILE A 24 8.18 1.19 14.35
C ILE A 24 8.80 0.09 13.48
N SER A 25 10.13 0.01 13.36
CA SER A 25 10.79 -0.94 12.45
C SER A 25 10.87 -2.36 12.99
N GLU A 26 11.18 -2.52 14.29
CA GLU A 26 11.45 -3.83 14.89
C GLU A 26 10.27 -4.36 15.72
N VAL A 27 9.57 -3.48 16.45
CA VAL A 27 8.48 -3.89 17.35
C VAL A 27 7.13 -3.82 16.64
N SER A 28 6.85 -2.71 15.97
CA SER A 28 5.69 -2.49 15.10
C SER A 28 4.38 -2.90 15.81
N GLU A 29 3.69 -3.92 15.32
CA GLU A 29 2.38 -4.32 15.83
C GLU A 29 2.42 -5.41 16.92
N THR A 30 3.59 -5.71 17.47
CA THR A 30 3.74 -6.69 18.57
C THR A 30 3.47 -6.10 19.96
N TRP A 31 3.39 -4.78 20.06
CA TRP A 31 3.07 -4.06 21.29
C TRP A 31 2.11 -2.90 20.98
N TRP A 32 1.22 -2.58 21.91
CA TRP A 32 0.16 -1.58 21.69
C TRP A 32 0.72 -0.17 21.40
N LEU A 33 1.81 0.23 22.07
CA LEU A 33 2.36 1.58 21.88
C LEU A 33 3.05 1.71 20.52
N SER A 34 3.85 0.72 20.14
CA SER A 34 4.46 0.68 18.80
C SER A 34 3.40 0.52 17.70
N THR A 35 2.27 -0.15 18.00
CA THR A 35 1.10 -0.17 17.12
C THR A 35 0.60 1.24 16.89
N ALA A 36 0.31 2.00 17.95
CA ALA A 36 -0.14 3.39 17.83
C ALA A 36 0.86 4.24 17.03
N LEU A 37 2.16 4.15 17.35
CA LEU A 37 3.22 4.87 16.62
C LEU A 37 3.28 4.51 15.12
N THR A 38 2.98 3.26 14.76
CA THR A 38 3.00 2.77 13.37
C THR A 38 1.96 3.47 12.49
N TYR A 39 0.79 3.79 13.06
CA TYR A 39 -0.37 4.39 12.36
C TYR A 39 -0.51 5.91 12.55
N LEU A 40 0.25 6.52 13.46
CA LEU A 40 0.26 7.97 13.64
C LEU A 40 1.01 8.72 12.52
N PRO A 41 0.66 9.99 12.24
CA PRO A 41 1.41 10.81 11.31
C PRO A 41 2.86 10.99 11.78
N ARG A 42 3.82 10.71 10.90
CA ARG A 42 5.25 10.68 11.25
C ARG A 42 5.94 12.04 11.11
N ARG A 43 5.44 12.90 10.22
CA ARG A 43 6.03 14.22 9.92
C ARG A 43 6.06 15.20 11.11
N PRO A 44 5.05 15.23 12.01
CA PRO A 44 5.10 16.09 13.19
C PRO A 44 6.31 15.86 14.11
N TYR A 45 6.95 14.68 14.05
CA TYR A 45 8.19 14.42 14.79
C TYR A 45 9.38 15.27 14.32
N MET A 46 9.27 16.02 13.21
CA MET A 46 10.27 17.03 12.83
C MET A 46 10.13 18.35 13.61
N ILE A 47 8.95 18.66 14.16
CA ILE A 47 8.64 19.98 14.74
C ILE A 47 9.64 20.36 15.85
N PRO A 48 9.96 19.51 16.84
CA PRO A 48 10.93 19.88 17.87
C PRO A 48 12.31 20.18 17.28
N GLY A 49 12.76 19.40 16.29
CA GLY A 49 14.02 19.62 15.59
C GLY A 49 14.07 20.97 14.89
N VAL A 50 13.02 21.31 14.13
CA VAL A 50 12.91 22.58 13.40
C VAL A 50 12.88 23.78 14.36
N ILE A 51 12.14 23.66 15.47
CA ILE A 51 12.08 24.72 16.48
C ILE A 51 13.45 24.92 17.15
N LEU A 52 14.20 23.85 17.42
CA LEU A 52 15.50 23.92 18.10
C LEU A 52 16.65 24.44 17.21
N LEU A 53 16.54 24.34 15.88
CA LEU A 53 17.59 24.79 14.94
C LEU A 53 18.05 26.25 15.13
N PRO A 54 17.16 27.27 15.19
CA PRO A 54 17.59 28.65 15.43
C PRO A 54 18.27 28.82 16.79
N PHE A 55 17.81 28.11 17.84
CA PHE A 55 18.46 28.15 19.15
C PHE A 55 19.85 27.51 19.10
N ALA A 56 20.04 26.42 18.37
CA ALA A 56 21.35 25.82 18.14
C ALA A 56 22.30 26.75 17.39
N ALA A 57 21.81 27.46 16.36
CA ALA A 57 22.63 28.40 15.61
C ALA A 57 23.20 29.56 16.46
N VAL A 58 22.43 30.00 17.47
CA VAL A 58 22.82 31.09 18.37
C VAL A 58 23.61 30.59 19.58
N PHE A 59 23.14 29.54 20.25
CA PHE A 59 23.63 29.15 21.57
C PHE A 59 24.56 27.93 21.57
N HIS A 60 24.48 27.03 20.58
CA HIS A 60 25.33 25.83 20.52
C HIS A 60 25.40 25.21 19.11
N ARG A 61 26.29 25.74 18.24
CA ARG A 61 26.33 25.39 16.81
C ARG A 61 26.58 23.91 16.51
N GLN A 62 27.27 23.19 17.39
CA GLN A 62 27.53 21.75 17.21
C GLN A 62 26.23 20.92 17.25
N SER A 63 25.21 21.37 18.01
CA SER A 63 23.91 20.69 18.09
C SER A 63 23.13 20.70 16.77
N ILE A 64 23.45 21.61 15.83
CA ILE A 64 22.81 21.64 14.51
C ILE A 64 22.90 20.27 13.84
N TRP A 65 24.05 19.60 13.91
CA TRP A 65 24.24 18.28 13.28
C TRP A 65 23.34 17.20 13.89
N MET A 66 23.10 17.25 15.21
CA MET A 66 22.20 16.33 15.89
C MET A 66 20.75 16.55 15.46
N LEU A 67 20.33 17.82 15.37
CA LEU A 67 18.99 18.21 14.94
C LEU A 67 18.75 17.83 13.48
N LEU A 68 19.70 18.13 12.60
CA LEU A 68 19.65 17.72 11.19
C LEU A 68 19.64 16.19 11.04
N GLY A 69 20.41 15.47 11.86
CA GLY A 69 20.37 14.00 11.91
C GLY A 69 18.99 13.47 12.30
N GLY A 70 18.38 14.02 13.35
CA GLY A 70 17.02 13.65 13.76
C GLY A 70 15.97 13.97 12.69
N ILE A 71 16.03 15.15 12.08
CA ILE A 71 15.14 15.54 10.97
C ILE A 71 15.33 14.60 9.77
N ALA A 72 16.57 14.23 9.44
CA ALA A 72 16.87 13.31 8.35
C ALA A 72 16.29 11.90 8.61
N ILE A 73 16.37 11.41 9.85
CA ILE A 73 15.74 10.13 10.25
C ILE A 73 14.22 10.22 10.08
N VAL A 74 13.58 11.29 10.55
CA VAL A 74 12.13 11.48 10.39
C VAL A 74 11.76 11.55 8.91
N PHE A 75 12.50 12.32 8.12
CA PHE A 75 12.25 12.55 6.71
C PHE A 75 12.37 11.27 5.87
N TRP A 76 13.41 10.45 6.10
CA TRP A 76 13.73 9.32 5.24
C TRP A 76 13.31 7.96 5.82
N PRO A 77 14.08 7.30 6.70
CA PRO A 77 13.77 5.93 7.12
C PRO A 77 12.47 5.83 7.93
N LEU A 78 12.15 6.84 8.76
CA LEU A 78 10.94 6.83 9.56
C LEU A 78 9.69 7.04 8.70
N SER A 79 9.68 8.06 7.83
CA SER A 79 8.53 8.35 6.97
C SER A 79 8.47 7.46 5.72
N GLY A 80 9.52 6.67 5.43
CA GLY A 80 9.54 5.70 4.33
C GLY A 80 9.73 6.31 2.94
N TYR A 81 10.45 7.44 2.83
CA TYR A 81 10.69 8.09 1.53
C TYR A 81 11.47 7.17 0.58
N LYS A 82 10.97 7.01 -0.65
CA LYS A 82 11.62 6.27 -1.72
C LYS A 82 12.24 7.23 -2.73
N PHE A 83 13.53 7.04 -2.96
CA PHE A 83 14.21 7.68 -4.08
C PHE A 83 13.83 6.95 -5.36
N ALA A 84 13.66 7.70 -6.45
CA ALA A 84 13.32 7.13 -7.74
C ALA A 84 14.34 6.06 -8.11
N SER A 85 13.88 4.82 -8.29
CA SER A 85 14.67 3.78 -8.91
C SER A 85 14.57 3.90 -10.43
N ALA A 86 15.57 3.41 -11.16
CA ALA A 86 15.56 3.44 -12.62
C ALA A 86 14.32 2.69 -13.14
N THR A 87 13.31 3.43 -13.60
CA THR A 87 12.09 2.88 -14.18
C THR A 87 12.38 2.44 -15.61
N SER A 88 11.91 1.26 -15.98
CA SER A 88 11.83 0.91 -17.40
C SER A 88 10.58 1.54 -17.99
N THR A 89 10.74 2.23 -19.12
CA THR A 89 9.60 2.73 -19.88
C THR A 89 8.59 1.61 -20.14
N PRO A 90 7.29 1.83 -19.84
CA PRO A 90 6.23 0.90 -20.22
C PRO A 90 6.34 0.57 -21.71
N ASN A 91 6.12 -0.69 -22.06
CA ASN A 91 6.11 -1.16 -23.45
C ASN A 91 4.71 -1.74 -23.74
N ASN A 92 4.35 -1.94 -25.01
CA ASN A 92 3.12 -2.62 -25.43
C ASN A 92 2.87 -4.02 -24.81
N GLN A 93 3.84 -4.58 -24.07
CA GLN A 93 3.73 -5.82 -23.28
C GLN A 93 3.52 -5.57 -21.78
N SER A 94 3.20 -4.34 -21.36
CA SER A 94 2.96 -4.01 -19.96
C SER A 94 1.48 -4.13 -19.60
N ILE A 95 1.21 -4.62 -18.41
CA ILE A 95 -0.11 -4.61 -17.79
C ILE A 95 -0.18 -3.43 -16.83
N ASN A 96 -1.07 -2.50 -17.10
CA ASN A 96 -1.36 -1.38 -16.22
C ASN A 96 -2.48 -1.78 -15.26
N LEU A 97 -2.25 -1.52 -13.99
CA LEU A 97 -3.10 -1.92 -12.88
C LEU A 97 -3.45 -0.67 -12.08
N VAL A 98 -4.70 -0.56 -11.64
CA VAL A 98 -5.11 0.45 -10.67
C VAL A 98 -5.86 -0.20 -9.52
N THR A 99 -5.60 0.25 -8.30
CA THR A 99 -6.42 -0.08 -7.13
C THR A 99 -6.81 1.15 -6.34
N CYS A 100 -8.02 1.15 -5.78
CA CYS A 100 -8.50 2.24 -4.93
C CYS A 100 -9.59 1.73 -3.98
N ASN A 101 -9.46 2.00 -2.68
CA ASN A 101 -10.61 2.03 -1.79
C ASN A 101 -11.44 3.28 -2.14
N VAL A 102 -12.69 3.09 -2.55
CA VAL A 102 -13.54 4.18 -3.06
C VAL A 102 -14.47 4.77 -2.02
N HIS A 103 -14.39 4.31 -0.76
CA HIS A 103 -15.20 4.83 0.36
C HIS A 103 -16.68 4.94 0.02
N ALA A 104 -17.28 3.85 -0.46
CA ALA A 104 -18.66 3.84 -0.95
C ALA A 104 -18.97 4.92 -2.02
N PHE A 105 -17.97 5.22 -2.88
CA PHE A 105 -18.01 6.20 -3.97
C PHE A 105 -17.98 7.68 -3.53
N GLU A 106 -17.78 7.95 -2.25
CA GLU A 106 -17.70 9.28 -1.66
C GLU A 106 -16.24 9.76 -1.51
N PRO A 107 -16.00 11.09 -1.45
CA PRO A 107 -16.95 12.16 -1.72
C PRO A 107 -17.19 12.40 -3.23
N SER A 108 -16.36 11.84 -4.11
CA SER A 108 -16.47 12.08 -5.55
C SER A 108 -15.80 10.99 -6.36
N PHE A 109 -16.56 9.96 -6.72
CA PHE A 109 -16.06 8.92 -7.60
C PHE A 109 -15.64 9.42 -8.99
N GLU A 110 -16.22 10.50 -9.51
CA GLU A 110 -15.75 11.10 -10.78
C GLU A 110 -14.28 11.52 -10.73
N ARG A 111 -13.79 12.04 -9.60
CA ARG A 111 -12.37 12.38 -9.43
C ARG A 111 -11.51 11.12 -9.44
N VAL A 112 -11.93 10.09 -8.69
CA VAL A 112 -11.26 8.78 -8.71
C VAL A 112 -11.22 8.22 -10.13
N LEU A 113 -12.33 8.33 -10.86
CA LEU A 113 -12.46 7.85 -12.22
C LEU A 113 -11.53 8.59 -13.18
N ASN A 114 -11.37 9.90 -13.05
CA ASN A 114 -10.42 10.68 -13.85
C ASN A 114 -8.97 10.20 -13.62
N GLU A 115 -8.60 9.88 -12.38
CA GLU A 115 -7.29 9.30 -12.06
C GLU A 115 -7.13 7.90 -12.67
N ILE A 116 -8.16 7.06 -12.57
CA ILE A 116 -8.22 5.73 -13.19
C ILE A 116 -8.03 5.86 -14.71
N VAL A 117 -8.80 6.72 -15.38
CA VAL A 117 -8.72 6.94 -16.84
C VAL A 117 -7.32 7.41 -17.24
N THR A 118 -6.76 8.37 -16.51
CA THR A 118 -5.43 8.93 -16.77
C THR A 118 -4.32 7.87 -16.66
N ALA A 119 -4.49 6.89 -15.77
CA ALA A 119 -3.55 5.79 -15.62
C ALA A 119 -3.61 4.75 -16.77
N ASN A 120 -4.60 4.83 -17.67
CA ASN A 120 -4.84 3.90 -18.77
C ASN A 120 -4.70 2.42 -18.34
N PRO A 121 -5.54 1.95 -17.40
CA PRO A 121 -5.46 0.61 -16.84
C PRO A 121 -5.91 -0.44 -17.84
N HIS A 122 -5.43 -1.66 -17.63
CA HIS A 122 -6.02 -2.88 -18.20
C HIS A 122 -6.84 -3.63 -17.16
N ILE A 123 -6.55 -3.44 -15.87
CA ILE A 123 -7.22 -4.09 -14.73
C ILE A 123 -7.39 -3.07 -13.61
N VAL A 124 -8.59 -3.03 -13.02
CA VAL A 124 -8.94 -2.15 -11.90
C VAL A 124 -9.51 -2.99 -10.76
N CYS A 125 -9.04 -2.75 -9.53
CA CYS A 125 -9.55 -3.33 -8.30
C CYS A 125 -10.07 -2.24 -7.37
N LEU A 126 -11.36 -2.26 -7.01
CA LEU A 126 -11.93 -1.30 -6.08
C LEU A 126 -12.37 -2.00 -4.78
N GLN A 127 -12.15 -1.34 -3.65
CA GLN A 127 -12.58 -1.74 -2.30
C GLN A 127 -13.64 -0.76 -1.79
N GLU A 128 -14.48 -1.17 -0.83
CA GLU A 128 -15.67 -0.40 -0.39
C GLU A 128 -16.60 0.01 -1.55
N ALA A 129 -16.57 -0.70 -2.67
CA ALA A 129 -17.44 -0.49 -3.82
C ALA A 129 -18.78 -1.21 -3.59
N TYR A 130 -19.51 -0.80 -2.55
CA TYR A 130 -20.79 -1.41 -2.18
C TYR A 130 -21.85 -1.18 -3.26
N ASN A 131 -22.59 -2.23 -3.62
CA ASN A 131 -23.71 -2.10 -4.55
C ASN A 131 -24.97 -1.67 -3.81
N ASP A 132 -25.29 -0.37 -3.82
CA ASP A 132 -26.54 0.17 -3.27
C ASP A 132 -27.73 0.14 -4.27
N GLY A 133 -27.52 -0.44 -5.47
CA GLY A 133 -28.52 -0.56 -6.51
C GLY A 133 -28.75 0.69 -7.37
N LYS A 134 -28.19 1.86 -7.02
CA LYS A 134 -28.30 3.11 -7.79
C LYS A 134 -26.96 3.60 -8.34
N THR A 135 -25.92 3.49 -7.54
CA THR A 135 -24.61 4.13 -7.72
C THR A 135 -23.70 3.32 -8.67
N VAL A 136 -23.88 1.99 -8.74
CA VAL A 136 -23.06 1.14 -9.63
C VAL A 136 -23.40 1.32 -11.12
N LYS A 137 -24.65 1.62 -11.50
CA LYS A 137 -25.01 1.74 -12.92
C LYS A 137 -24.45 3.01 -13.57
N ASP A 138 -24.51 4.15 -12.87
CA ASP A 138 -24.06 5.43 -13.43
C ASP A 138 -22.52 5.55 -13.39
N HIS A 139 -21.86 4.92 -12.42
CA HIS A 139 -20.41 5.00 -12.25
C HIS A 139 -19.61 3.93 -13.00
N THR A 140 -20.25 2.88 -13.53
CA THR A 140 -19.53 1.81 -14.25
C THR A 140 -19.53 1.95 -15.77
N VAL A 141 -20.07 3.04 -16.32
CA VAL A 141 -20.07 3.33 -17.77
C VAL A 141 -18.67 3.28 -18.37
N PHE A 142 -17.64 3.76 -17.64
CA PHE A 142 -16.25 3.64 -18.07
C PHE A 142 -15.80 2.19 -18.31
N PHE A 143 -16.36 1.25 -17.54
CA PHE A 143 -16.08 -0.19 -17.66
C PHE A 143 -17.04 -0.89 -18.63
N ASP A 144 -17.71 -0.16 -19.53
CA ASP A 144 -18.49 -0.77 -20.60
C ASP A 144 -17.57 -1.50 -21.60
N GLY A 145 -17.97 -2.71 -21.97
CA GLY A 145 -17.13 -3.62 -22.75
C GLY A 145 -16.01 -4.33 -21.98
N TRP A 146 -15.81 -4.01 -20.69
CA TRP A 146 -14.89 -4.75 -19.83
C TRP A 146 -15.59 -5.93 -19.17
N PHE A 147 -14.81 -6.96 -18.86
CA PHE A 147 -15.24 -8.01 -17.96
C PHE A 147 -15.34 -7.40 -16.55
N LYS A 148 -16.38 -7.75 -15.79
CA LYS A 148 -16.62 -7.24 -14.42
C LYS A 148 -17.01 -8.38 -13.48
N ILE A 149 -16.43 -8.41 -12.29
CA ILE A 149 -16.83 -9.29 -11.19
C ILE A 149 -16.97 -8.43 -9.93
N GLN A 150 -18.11 -8.56 -9.25
CA GLN A 150 -18.37 -7.91 -7.96
C GLN A 150 -18.85 -8.93 -6.92
N ARG A 151 -18.34 -8.81 -5.69
CA ARG A 151 -18.71 -9.63 -4.53
C ARG A 151 -18.71 -8.77 -3.28
N GLY A 152 -19.88 -8.40 -2.77
CA GLY A 152 -19.99 -7.45 -1.67
C GLY A 152 -19.35 -6.12 -2.05
N GLU A 153 -18.36 -5.68 -1.27
CA GLU A 153 -17.60 -4.44 -1.47
C GLU A 153 -16.48 -4.53 -2.53
N TYR A 154 -16.14 -5.74 -2.99
CA TYR A 154 -15.01 -5.95 -3.88
C TYR A 154 -15.46 -5.91 -5.33
N PHE A 155 -14.86 -5.01 -6.12
CA PHE A 155 -15.09 -4.90 -7.56
C PHE A 155 -13.79 -5.11 -8.32
N ILE A 156 -13.80 -5.97 -9.34
CA ILE A 156 -12.71 -6.15 -10.29
C ILE A 156 -13.26 -5.92 -11.69
N ALA A 157 -12.60 -5.05 -12.45
CA ALA A 157 -12.82 -4.88 -13.88
C ALA A 157 -11.53 -5.20 -14.65
N SER A 158 -11.67 -5.87 -15.80
CA SER A 158 -10.54 -6.24 -16.66
C SER A 158 -10.91 -6.12 -18.14
N GLN A 159 -9.99 -5.60 -18.95
CA GLN A 159 -10.09 -5.64 -20.42
C GLN A 159 -9.90 -7.05 -21.00
N PHE A 160 -9.33 -7.95 -20.20
CA PHE A 160 -9.10 -9.35 -20.56
C PHE A 160 -10.17 -10.26 -19.94
N PRO A 161 -10.54 -11.38 -20.59
CA PRO A 161 -11.43 -12.37 -20.02
C PRO A 161 -10.96 -12.83 -18.63
N MET A 162 -11.91 -13.00 -17.71
CA MET A 162 -11.61 -13.45 -16.36
C MET A 162 -12.57 -14.52 -15.85
N GLU A 163 -12.06 -15.34 -14.95
CA GLU A 163 -12.77 -16.44 -14.30
C GLU A 163 -12.65 -16.28 -12.78
N PHE A 164 -13.78 -16.37 -12.07
CA PHE A 164 -13.78 -16.31 -10.61
C PHE A 164 -13.13 -17.58 -10.05
N VAL A 165 -12.12 -17.41 -9.20
CA VAL A 165 -11.41 -18.54 -8.57
C VAL A 165 -11.96 -18.80 -7.18
N GLY A 166 -12.23 -17.75 -6.42
CA GLY A 166 -12.75 -17.88 -5.08
C GLY A 166 -12.66 -16.59 -4.29
N GLU A 167 -13.06 -16.70 -3.04
CA GLU A 167 -13.05 -15.63 -2.05
C GLU A 167 -12.50 -16.14 -0.73
N VAL A 168 -11.85 -15.26 0.02
CA VAL A 168 -11.27 -15.59 1.32
C VAL A 168 -12.18 -15.07 2.40
N GLU A 169 -12.89 -15.98 3.06
CA GLU A 169 -13.66 -15.68 4.27
C GLU A 169 -12.80 -15.88 5.51
N VAL A 170 -12.96 -15.00 6.50
CA VAL A 170 -12.29 -15.07 7.79
C VAL A 170 -13.37 -15.17 8.86
N PRO A 171 -13.76 -16.41 9.24
CA PRO A 171 -14.91 -16.63 10.13
C PRO A 171 -14.81 -15.91 11.47
N SER A 172 -13.60 -15.81 12.04
CA SER A 172 -13.36 -15.12 13.32
C SER A 172 -13.63 -13.61 13.29
N LEU A 173 -13.76 -13.03 12.08
CA LEU A 173 -14.11 -11.63 11.84
C LEU A 173 -15.45 -11.48 11.10
N GLU A 174 -16.12 -12.59 10.78
CA GLU A 174 -17.38 -12.63 10.02
C GLU A 174 -17.33 -11.78 8.73
N ARG A 175 -16.16 -11.73 8.09
CA ARG A 175 -15.94 -10.92 6.90
C ARG A 175 -15.14 -11.65 5.84
N ARG A 176 -15.23 -11.12 4.63
CA ARG A 176 -14.32 -11.43 3.53
C ARG A 176 -13.08 -10.54 3.64
N SER A 177 -11.92 -11.08 3.30
CA SER A 177 -10.66 -10.33 3.22
C SER A 177 -10.20 -10.11 1.77
N ALA A 178 -10.60 -10.99 0.84
CA ALA A 178 -10.23 -10.87 -0.57
C ALA A 178 -11.17 -11.62 -1.53
N ILE A 179 -11.13 -11.22 -2.81
CA ILE A 179 -11.59 -12.05 -3.94
C ILE A 179 -10.46 -12.29 -4.94
N VAL A 180 -10.48 -13.45 -5.58
CA VAL A 180 -9.45 -13.89 -6.52
C VAL A 180 -10.08 -14.24 -7.86
N VAL A 181 -9.49 -13.72 -8.93
CA VAL A 181 -9.85 -14.02 -10.31
C VAL A 181 -8.63 -14.48 -11.08
N LYS A 182 -8.85 -15.36 -12.07
CA LYS A 182 -7.86 -15.73 -13.06
C LYS A 182 -8.09 -14.90 -14.32
N ILE A 183 -7.07 -14.19 -14.76
CA ILE A 183 -7.08 -13.37 -15.97
C ILE A 183 -6.44 -14.15 -17.13
N LYS A 184 -7.11 -14.18 -18.28
CA LYS A 184 -6.60 -14.77 -19.53
C LYS A 184 -6.16 -13.66 -20.48
N SER A 185 -4.88 -13.30 -20.45
CA SER A 185 -4.33 -12.22 -21.28
C SER A 185 -3.48 -12.75 -22.44
N PRO A 186 -3.22 -11.94 -23.50
CA PRO A 186 -2.25 -12.28 -24.53
C PRO A 186 -0.82 -12.54 -24.03
N MET A 187 -0.49 -12.11 -22.80
CA MET A 187 0.81 -12.31 -22.17
C MET A 187 0.91 -13.59 -21.34
N GLY A 188 -0.20 -14.31 -21.16
CA GLY A 188 -0.32 -15.49 -20.32
C GLY A 188 -1.46 -15.38 -19.31
N GLU A 189 -1.73 -16.49 -18.63
CA GLU A 189 -2.69 -16.55 -17.53
C GLU A 189 -2.02 -16.19 -16.20
N PHE A 190 -2.74 -15.46 -15.35
CA PHE A 190 -2.27 -15.07 -14.03
C PHE A 190 -3.43 -14.80 -13.08
N LEU A 191 -3.14 -14.78 -11.78
CA LEU A 191 -4.11 -14.47 -10.75
C LEU A 191 -4.06 -12.98 -10.40
N VAL A 192 -5.24 -12.41 -10.19
CA VAL A 192 -5.43 -11.09 -9.60
C VAL A 192 -6.28 -11.24 -8.35
N THR A 193 -5.75 -10.74 -7.25
CA THR A 193 -6.44 -10.71 -5.96
C THR A 193 -6.76 -9.26 -5.61
N ASN A 194 -8.04 -8.98 -5.36
CA ASN A 194 -8.50 -7.73 -4.76
C ASN A 194 -8.64 -7.95 -3.25
N ILE A 195 -7.84 -7.25 -2.45
CA ILE A 195 -7.76 -7.40 -0.99
C ILE A 195 -8.30 -6.16 -0.27
N HIS A 196 -8.97 -6.36 0.85
CA HIS A 196 -9.37 -5.33 1.79
C HIS A 196 -9.35 -5.96 3.18
N GLN A 197 -8.33 -5.62 3.98
CA GLN A 197 -8.14 -6.20 5.32
C GLN A 197 -8.65 -5.26 6.40
N THR A 198 -8.92 -5.79 7.59
CA THR A 198 -9.43 -5.02 8.73
C THR A 198 -8.47 -3.91 9.14
N THR A 199 -9.02 -2.73 9.46
CA THR A 199 -8.26 -1.57 9.90
C THR A 199 -7.74 -1.69 11.33
N ALA A 200 -6.55 -1.13 11.58
CA ALA A 200 -6.02 -0.97 12.94
C ALA A 200 -6.80 0.07 13.76
N ARG A 201 -7.55 0.96 13.10
CA ARG A 201 -8.25 2.07 13.75
C ARG A 201 -9.24 1.62 14.81
N HIS A 202 -9.89 0.46 14.66
CA HIS A 202 -10.84 -0.03 15.67
C HIS A 202 -10.18 -0.23 17.04
N GLY A 203 -9.10 -1.01 17.12
CA GLY A 203 -8.36 -1.17 18.37
C GLY A 203 -7.76 0.14 18.87
N LEU A 204 -7.28 1.00 17.97
CA LEU A 204 -6.71 2.29 18.34
C LEU A 204 -7.76 3.30 18.85
N SER A 205 -9.00 3.22 18.40
CA SER A 205 -10.08 4.12 18.82
C SER A 205 -10.48 3.92 20.28
N GLU A 206 -10.18 2.74 20.84
CA GLU A 206 -10.41 2.43 22.25
C GLU A 206 -9.25 2.89 23.16
N LEU A 207 -8.13 3.36 22.61
CA LEU A 207 -7.01 3.96 23.34
C LEU A 207 -7.26 5.44 23.61
N SER A 208 -7.88 5.74 24.75
CA SER A 208 -7.89 7.07 25.38
C SER A 208 -6.86 7.12 26.51
N ILE A 209 -6.45 8.33 26.93
CA ILE A 209 -5.49 8.51 28.05
C ILE A 209 -5.94 7.76 29.31
N GLY A 210 -7.24 7.72 29.58
CA GLY A 210 -7.81 6.99 30.72
C GLY A 210 -7.80 5.47 30.52
N SER A 211 -8.17 4.98 29.32
CA SER A 211 -8.24 3.54 29.05
C SER A 211 -6.87 2.87 28.86
N MET A 212 -5.80 3.63 28.62
CA MET A 212 -4.42 3.13 28.57
C MET A 212 -4.02 2.35 29.83
N PHE A 213 -4.60 2.67 30.99
CA PHE A 213 -4.28 2.04 32.28
C PHE A 213 -5.32 1.03 32.77
N THR A 214 -6.42 0.84 32.04
CA THR A 214 -7.58 0.04 32.53
C THR A 214 -8.08 -1.02 31.56
N GLY A 215 -7.58 -1.07 30.32
CA GLY A 215 -7.95 -2.14 29.37
C GLY A 215 -7.69 -1.87 27.88
N GLY A 216 -7.46 -0.62 27.47
CA GLY A 216 -7.18 -0.25 26.07
C GLY A 216 -6.01 -1.01 25.43
N PRO A 217 -4.88 -1.26 26.14
CA PRO A 217 -3.80 -2.08 25.61
C PRO A 217 -4.23 -3.50 25.21
N ALA A 218 -5.07 -4.14 26.01
CA ALA A 218 -5.52 -5.51 25.76
C ALA A 218 -6.44 -5.59 24.53
N SER A 219 -7.29 -4.59 24.31
CA SER A 219 -8.17 -4.56 23.14
C SER A 219 -7.38 -4.36 21.86
N VAL A 220 -6.36 -3.48 21.87
CA VAL A 220 -5.45 -3.29 20.75
C VAL A 220 -4.78 -4.61 20.40
N GLU A 221 -4.21 -5.29 21.39
CA GLU A 221 -3.55 -6.59 21.19
C GLU A 221 -4.50 -7.66 20.65
N GLU A 222 -5.75 -7.70 21.12
CA GLU A 222 -6.78 -8.61 20.57
C GLU A 222 -7.08 -8.32 19.10
N TYR A 223 -7.30 -7.04 18.75
CA TYR A 223 -7.53 -6.63 17.36
C TYR A 223 -6.33 -6.96 16.47
N GLN A 224 -5.11 -6.79 16.96
CA GLN A 224 -3.91 -7.17 16.22
C GLN A 224 -3.79 -8.67 16.00
N ARG A 225 -4.20 -9.48 16.97
CA ARG A 225 -4.27 -10.94 16.78
C ARG A 225 -5.24 -11.31 15.66
N LYS A 226 -6.44 -10.70 15.64
CA LYS A 226 -7.44 -10.95 14.59
C LYS A 226 -6.95 -10.52 13.20
N ARG A 227 -6.28 -9.37 13.11
CA ARG A 227 -5.67 -8.89 11.85
C ARG A 227 -4.53 -9.77 11.36
N ALA A 228 -3.73 -10.30 12.28
CA ALA A 228 -2.68 -11.26 11.95
C ALA A 228 -3.25 -12.58 11.42
N GLU A 229 -4.33 -13.07 12.04
CA GLU A 229 -5.09 -14.24 11.59
C GLU A 229 -5.68 -14.02 10.19
N GLU A 230 -6.33 -12.88 9.95
CA GLU A 230 -6.88 -12.51 8.64
C GLU A 230 -5.80 -12.47 7.55
N ALA A 231 -4.67 -11.82 7.80
CA ALA A 231 -3.56 -11.75 6.87
C ALA A 231 -2.96 -13.14 6.58
N PHE A 232 -2.83 -13.97 7.60
CA PHE A 232 -2.32 -15.33 7.46
C PHE A 232 -3.27 -16.21 6.66
N THR A 233 -4.57 -16.21 6.96
CA THR A 233 -5.59 -16.98 6.23
C THR A 233 -5.62 -16.59 4.75
N THR A 234 -5.59 -15.29 4.47
CA THR A 234 -5.52 -14.78 3.08
C THR A 234 -4.24 -15.24 2.39
N ARG A 235 -3.11 -15.19 3.10
CA ARG A 235 -1.83 -15.62 2.56
C ARG A 235 -1.78 -17.11 2.23
N VAL A 236 -2.38 -17.94 3.08
CA VAL A 236 -2.45 -19.41 2.90
C VAL A 236 -3.32 -19.74 1.69
N PHE A 237 -4.51 -19.15 1.59
CA PHE A 237 -5.39 -19.34 0.43
C PHE A 237 -4.67 -19.04 -0.89
N LEU A 238 -3.91 -17.94 -0.95
CA LEU A 238 -3.15 -17.57 -2.14
C LEU A 238 -1.99 -18.53 -2.45
N SER A 239 -1.34 -19.13 -1.44
CA SER A 239 -0.32 -20.17 -1.70
C SER A 239 -0.91 -21.46 -2.25
N GLU A 240 -2.13 -21.82 -1.85
CA GLU A 240 -2.82 -23.03 -2.32
C GLU A 240 -3.17 -22.94 -3.81
N GLN A 241 -3.34 -21.73 -4.36
CA GLN A 241 -3.50 -21.50 -5.80
C GLN A 241 -2.22 -21.77 -6.62
N GLY A 242 -1.12 -22.12 -5.94
CA GLY A 242 0.12 -22.56 -6.55
C GLY A 242 1.15 -21.44 -6.70
N TRP A 243 2.29 -21.61 -6.03
CA TRP A 243 3.43 -20.69 -6.08
C TRP A 243 4.02 -20.46 -7.48
N LYS A 244 3.75 -21.37 -8.43
CA LYS A 244 4.20 -21.26 -9.83
C LYS A 244 3.30 -20.35 -10.67
N THR A 245 2.12 -20.01 -10.18
CA THR A 245 1.19 -19.15 -10.90
C THR A 245 1.64 -17.70 -10.74
N PRO A 246 1.80 -16.93 -11.83
CA PRO A 246 2.02 -15.50 -11.72
C PRO A 246 0.84 -14.84 -11.00
N THR A 247 1.11 -14.01 -10.00
CA THR A 247 0.09 -13.48 -9.09
C THR A 247 0.34 -12.01 -8.83
N LEU A 248 -0.74 -11.24 -8.88
CA LEU A 248 -0.82 -9.84 -8.50
C LEU A 248 -1.84 -9.71 -7.37
N VAL A 249 -1.48 -9.01 -6.29
CA VAL A 249 -2.37 -8.74 -5.14
C VAL A 249 -2.46 -7.23 -4.99
N LEU A 250 -3.66 -6.68 -5.12
CA LEU A 250 -3.90 -5.25 -5.12
C LEU A 250 -5.02 -4.91 -4.15
N GLY A 251 -4.91 -3.78 -3.46
CA GLY A 251 -5.99 -3.29 -2.61
C GLY A 251 -5.51 -2.59 -1.36
N ASP A 252 -6.45 -2.42 -0.44
CA ASP A 252 -6.23 -1.81 0.87
C ASP A 252 -5.85 -2.90 1.88
N PHE A 253 -4.56 -2.98 2.19
CA PHE A 253 -4.07 -3.94 3.19
C PHE A 253 -4.32 -3.45 4.61
N ASN A 254 -4.77 -2.20 4.78
CA ASN A 254 -4.88 -1.50 6.04
C ASN A 254 -3.57 -1.53 6.86
N MET A 255 -2.43 -1.77 6.21
CA MET A 255 -1.13 -1.98 6.83
C MET A 255 -0.04 -1.25 6.06
N PRO A 256 0.79 -0.41 6.71
CA PRO A 256 1.99 0.11 6.09
C PRO A 256 3.01 -1.01 5.87
N SER A 257 3.95 -0.83 4.94
CA SER A 257 5.02 -1.82 4.76
C SER A 257 5.94 -1.95 5.98
N SER A 258 5.87 -1.04 6.97
CA SER A 258 6.54 -1.18 8.27
C SER A 258 5.75 -2.03 9.29
N SER A 259 4.55 -2.48 8.96
CA SER A 259 3.76 -3.39 9.80
C SER A 259 4.46 -4.74 9.91
N SER A 260 4.62 -5.26 11.13
CA SER A 260 5.16 -6.62 11.34
C SER A 260 4.21 -7.70 10.81
N ILE A 261 2.90 -7.46 10.85
CA ILE A 261 1.89 -8.35 10.23
C ILE A 261 2.08 -8.36 8.71
N TYR A 262 2.28 -7.18 8.10
CA TYR A 262 2.55 -7.06 6.67
C TYR A 262 3.84 -7.80 6.29
N GLN A 263 4.93 -7.55 7.02
CA GLN A 263 6.23 -8.17 6.75
C GLN A 263 6.16 -9.70 6.85
N ARG A 264 5.43 -10.25 7.82
CA ARG A 264 5.29 -11.70 7.99
C ARG A 264 4.55 -12.39 6.85
N ASN A 265 3.53 -11.73 6.29
CA ASN A 265 2.61 -12.37 5.34
C ASN A 265 2.90 -12.00 3.88
N TRP A 266 3.39 -10.79 3.62
CA TRP A 266 3.41 -10.20 2.28
C TRP A 266 4.82 -9.93 1.74
N SER A 267 5.87 -10.00 2.56
CA SER A 267 7.26 -9.68 2.16
C SER A 267 7.85 -10.61 1.09
N THR A 268 7.26 -11.80 0.88
CA THR A 268 7.65 -12.69 -0.23
C THR A 268 7.23 -12.15 -1.60
N PHE A 269 6.34 -11.14 -1.65
CA PHE A 269 5.99 -10.45 -2.87
C PHE A 269 6.82 -9.18 -3.03
N GLN A 270 7.02 -8.76 -4.28
CA GLN A 270 7.59 -7.46 -4.60
C GLN A 270 6.50 -6.40 -4.43
N ASN A 271 6.72 -5.41 -3.56
CA ASN A 271 5.83 -4.24 -3.45
C ASN A 271 6.17 -3.21 -4.55
N ALA A 272 5.20 -2.85 -5.38
CA ALA A 272 5.42 -2.00 -6.54
C ALA A 272 5.94 -0.61 -6.20
N PHE A 273 5.44 -0.01 -5.12
CA PHE A 273 5.90 1.30 -4.69
C PHE A 273 7.32 1.24 -4.12
N ASP A 274 7.66 0.18 -3.37
CA ASP A 274 9.02 0.00 -2.87
C ASP A 274 10.05 -0.22 -3.98
N VAL A 275 9.65 -0.88 -5.08
CA VAL A 275 10.54 -1.18 -6.21
C VAL A 275 10.67 -0.02 -7.20
N ALA A 276 9.55 0.63 -7.55
CA ALA A 276 9.48 1.57 -8.67
C ALA A 276 8.73 2.87 -8.35
N GLY A 277 8.41 3.12 -7.08
CA GLY A 277 7.80 4.37 -6.61
C GLY A 277 8.82 5.47 -6.31
N LYS A 278 8.33 6.70 -6.20
CA LYS A 278 9.09 7.88 -5.76
C LYS A 278 8.29 8.64 -4.72
N GLY A 279 8.95 9.09 -3.67
CA GLY A 279 8.30 9.80 -2.56
C GLY A 279 7.81 8.85 -1.47
N TYR A 280 6.80 9.28 -0.71
CA TYR A 280 6.28 8.52 0.43
C TYR A 280 5.27 7.44 0.02
N GLY A 281 4.45 7.75 -0.99
CA GLY A 281 3.36 6.89 -1.44
C GLY A 281 2.21 6.82 -0.44
N PHE A 282 1.99 7.86 0.37
CA PHE A 282 0.86 7.88 1.29
C PHE A 282 -0.46 7.95 0.52
N THR A 283 -1.39 7.10 0.93
CA THR A 283 -2.70 6.89 0.30
C THR A 283 -3.85 7.27 1.21
N SER A 284 -3.74 7.07 2.52
CA SER A 284 -4.85 7.27 3.47
C SER A 284 -4.36 7.71 4.86
N PRO A 285 -5.24 8.29 5.69
CA PRO A 285 -6.50 8.94 5.29
C PRO A 285 -6.23 10.27 4.58
N CYS A 286 -6.97 10.57 3.52
CA CYS A 286 -6.91 11.86 2.85
C CYS A 286 -7.74 12.92 3.59
N ASN A 287 -8.85 12.54 4.21
CA ASN A 287 -9.72 13.46 4.93
C ASN A 287 -9.89 12.98 6.38
N THR A 288 -9.57 13.86 7.32
CA THR A 288 -9.78 13.61 8.76
C THR A 288 -10.29 14.88 9.41
N ASP A 289 -10.98 14.75 10.54
CA ASP A 289 -11.58 15.89 11.23
C ASP A 289 -10.55 16.97 11.70
N ARG A 290 -11.11 18.18 11.88
CA ARG A 290 -10.60 19.53 12.23
C ARG A 290 -9.11 19.87 12.46
N LEU A 291 -8.22 18.97 12.86
CA LEU A 291 -6.84 19.31 13.27
C LEU A 291 -5.74 18.84 12.30
N TRP A 292 -6.11 18.23 11.18
CA TRP A 292 -5.16 17.80 10.16
C TRP A 292 -5.54 18.38 8.79
N PRO A 293 -4.57 18.81 7.95
CA PRO A 293 -4.90 19.38 6.65
C PRO A 293 -5.63 18.38 5.74
N ASN A 294 -6.66 18.86 5.03
CA ASN A 294 -7.39 18.06 4.03
C ASN A 294 -6.45 17.56 2.92
N ASN A 295 -6.79 16.42 2.33
CA ASN A 295 -6.03 15.70 1.31
C ASN A 295 -4.53 15.56 1.64
N THR A 296 -4.20 15.27 2.91
CA THR A 296 -2.81 15.11 3.38
C THR A 296 -2.63 13.74 4.06
N PRO A 297 -2.62 12.64 3.29
CA PRO A 297 -2.43 11.32 3.86
C PRO A 297 -1.03 11.14 4.46
N TRP A 298 -0.96 10.25 5.45
CA TRP A 298 0.29 9.92 6.16
C TRP A 298 0.59 8.42 6.26
N LEU A 299 -0.33 7.56 5.79
CA LEU A 299 -0.12 6.12 5.71
C LEU A 299 -0.12 5.66 4.27
N ARG A 300 0.77 4.72 3.96
CA ARG A 300 0.78 3.97 2.71
C ARG A 300 0.22 2.58 2.97
N ILE A 301 -1.08 2.41 2.84
CA ILE A 301 -1.79 1.16 3.20
C ILE A 301 -2.40 0.45 2.00
N ASP A 302 -2.55 1.16 0.89
CA ASP A 302 -2.95 0.59 -0.39
C ASP A 302 -1.69 0.19 -1.16
N HIS A 303 -1.64 -1.06 -1.62
CA HIS A 303 -0.46 -1.61 -2.28
C HIS A 303 -0.80 -2.39 -3.54
N VAL A 304 0.20 -2.48 -4.41
CA VAL A 304 0.24 -3.45 -5.52
C VAL A 304 1.43 -4.37 -5.30
N LEU A 305 1.16 -5.63 -5.03
CA LEU A 305 2.15 -6.67 -4.79
C LEU A 305 2.22 -7.62 -5.98
N ALA A 306 3.43 -8.03 -6.35
CA ALA A 306 3.65 -8.90 -7.50
C ALA A 306 4.59 -10.05 -7.15
N SER A 307 4.23 -11.28 -7.54
CA SER A 307 5.14 -12.43 -7.38
C SER A 307 6.38 -12.27 -8.28
N HIS A 308 7.44 -13.04 -8.03
CA HIS A 308 8.72 -12.90 -8.75
C HIS A 308 8.65 -13.14 -10.26
N HIS A 309 7.55 -13.72 -10.74
CA HIS A 309 7.24 -13.85 -12.17
C HIS A 309 7.06 -12.49 -12.85
N TRP A 310 6.83 -11.42 -12.08
CA TRP A 310 6.64 -10.07 -12.60
C TRP A 310 7.91 -9.24 -12.49
N ARG A 311 8.12 -8.39 -13.48
CA ARG A 311 8.97 -7.21 -13.37
C ARG A 311 8.06 -6.00 -13.15
N ILE A 312 8.35 -5.23 -12.12
CA ILE A 312 7.66 -3.97 -11.85
C ILE A 312 8.39 -2.86 -12.61
N ASN A 313 7.65 -2.10 -13.41
CA ASN A 313 8.20 -1.06 -14.29
C ASN A 313 8.06 0.32 -13.64
N HIS A 314 6.90 0.56 -13.04
CA HIS A 314 6.49 1.87 -12.56
C HIS A 314 5.42 1.70 -11.47
N CYS A 315 5.41 2.59 -10.48
CA CYS A 315 4.33 2.72 -9.50
C CYS A 315 4.16 4.17 -9.10
N GLN A 316 2.93 4.66 -9.07
CA GLN A 316 2.59 6.00 -8.61
C GLN A 316 1.33 5.96 -7.75
N VAL A 317 1.26 6.92 -6.83
CA VAL A 317 0.04 7.21 -6.07
C VAL A 317 -0.55 8.47 -6.64
N ALA A 318 -1.87 8.45 -6.83
CA ALA A 318 -2.63 9.57 -7.34
C ALA A 318 -2.71 10.71 -6.29
N MET A 319 -3.34 11.84 -6.60
CA MET A 319 -3.25 13.05 -5.76
C MET A 319 -4.59 13.74 -5.51
N ASP A 320 -5.64 13.37 -6.22
CA ASP A 320 -6.98 13.92 -6.03
C ASP A 320 -7.64 13.38 -4.77
N ASN A 321 -8.69 14.10 -4.35
CA ASN A 321 -9.44 13.84 -3.14
C ASN A 321 -10.83 13.26 -3.47
N GLY A 322 -10.86 12.26 -4.36
CA GLY A 322 -12.10 11.61 -4.78
C GLY A 322 -12.62 10.56 -3.80
N SER A 323 -11.75 10.08 -2.92
CA SER A 323 -12.00 9.15 -1.81
C SER A 323 -11.19 9.58 -0.58
N ASP A 324 -11.45 9.00 0.59
CA ASP A 324 -10.54 9.12 1.73
C ASP A 324 -9.23 8.32 1.52
N HIS A 325 -9.13 7.58 0.42
CA HIS A 325 -7.92 6.96 -0.10
C HIS A 325 -7.52 7.54 -1.47
N ARG A 326 -6.22 7.56 -1.76
CA ARG A 326 -5.69 7.81 -3.11
C ARG A 326 -5.55 6.51 -3.89
N ALA A 327 -5.86 6.55 -5.17
CA ALA A 327 -5.61 5.44 -6.06
C ALA A 327 -4.11 5.13 -6.21
N VAL A 328 -3.77 3.85 -6.35
CA VAL A 328 -2.42 3.38 -6.66
C VAL A 328 -2.41 2.78 -8.05
N ALA A 329 -1.56 3.31 -8.91
CA ALA A 329 -1.38 2.83 -10.27
C ALA A 329 0.01 2.21 -10.45
N ALA A 330 0.06 1.02 -11.03
CA ALA A 330 1.31 0.30 -11.29
C ALA A 330 1.35 -0.29 -12.69
N SER A 331 2.55 -0.43 -13.23
CA SER A 331 2.78 -1.10 -14.52
C SER A 331 3.74 -2.25 -14.34
N VAL A 332 3.37 -3.44 -14.84
CA VAL A 332 4.13 -4.68 -14.68
C VAL A 332 4.30 -5.42 -16.01
N ASN A 333 5.38 -6.19 -16.13
CA ASN A 333 5.65 -7.09 -17.26
C ASN A 333 5.82 -8.52 -16.75
N LEU A 334 5.22 -9.50 -17.42
CA LEU A 334 5.46 -10.90 -17.09
C LEU A 334 6.85 -11.32 -17.61
N ARG A 335 7.71 -11.82 -16.70
CA ARG A 335 9.04 -12.32 -17.06
C ARG A 335 8.88 -13.57 -17.92
N GLY A 336 9.57 -13.61 -19.06
CA GLY A 336 9.53 -14.75 -19.97
C GLY A 336 8.61 -14.61 -21.18
N SER A 337 7.90 -13.49 -21.37
CA SER A 337 7.16 -13.17 -22.61
C SER A 337 8.07 -12.82 -23.82
N ARG A 338 9.28 -13.39 -23.88
CA ARG A 338 9.99 -13.45 -25.16
C ARG A 338 9.22 -14.46 -26.01
N ARG A 339 8.38 -13.94 -26.91
CA ARG A 339 7.98 -14.63 -28.14
C ARG A 339 9.22 -15.40 -28.61
N ARG A 340 9.11 -16.74 -28.73
CA ARG A 340 9.96 -17.50 -29.64
C ARG A 340 9.92 -16.73 -30.96
N SER A 341 10.93 -15.90 -31.23
CA SER A 341 11.08 -15.37 -32.57
C SER A 341 11.24 -16.59 -33.45
N ASN A 342 10.46 -16.65 -34.53
CA ASN A 342 10.61 -17.65 -35.56
C ASN A 342 12.05 -17.56 -36.08
N ARG A 343 12.96 -18.34 -35.49
CA ARG A 343 14.12 -18.86 -36.21
C ARG A 343 13.52 -19.94 -37.11
N THR A 344 13.05 -19.47 -38.26
CA THR A 344 12.70 -20.27 -39.42
C THR A 344 13.71 -21.39 -39.58
N ARG A 345 13.22 -22.63 -39.51
CA ARG A 345 13.77 -23.76 -40.25
C ARG A 345 13.93 -23.33 -41.71
N ARG A 346 15.13 -22.93 -42.09
CA ARG A 346 15.68 -23.09 -43.44
C ARG A 346 16.97 -23.85 -43.19
N ASP A 347 16.89 -25.16 -43.30
CA ASP A 347 17.99 -26.09 -43.56
C ASP A 347 17.31 -27.46 -43.73
N ASP A 348 16.54 -27.58 -44.81
CA ASP A 348 16.07 -28.84 -45.40
C ASP A 348 15.74 -28.53 -46.87
N SER A 349 16.79 -28.28 -47.65
CA SER A 349 16.75 -28.38 -49.12
C SER A 349 18.16 -28.35 -49.70
N SER A 350 18.91 -29.44 -49.51
CA SER A 350 19.96 -29.83 -50.46
C SER A 350 20.26 -31.32 -50.33
N ALA A 351 19.34 -32.13 -50.85
CA ALA A 351 19.65 -33.42 -51.43
C ALA A 351 19.24 -33.36 -52.92
N SER A 352 19.99 -34.03 -53.79
CA SER A 352 19.84 -34.16 -55.25
C SER A 352 20.36 -33.01 -56.14
N ASN A 353 21.67 -33.04 -56.43
CA ASN A 353 22.19 -33.50 -57.72
C ASN A 353 23.67 -33.83 -57.63
#